data_AF-G7W6E2-F1
#
_entry.id   AF-G7W6E2-F1
#
_cell.length_a   1.000
_cell.length_b   1.000
_cell.length_c   1.000
_cell.angle_alpha   90.00
_cell.angle_beta   90.00
_cell.angle_gamma   90.00
#
_symmetry.space_group_name_H-M   'P 1'
#
loop_
_entity.id
_entity.type
_entity.pdbx_description
1 polymer ?
#
loop_
_entity_poly.entity_id
_entity_poly.type
_entity_poly.pdbx_seq_one_letter_code
_entity_poly.pdbx_strand_id
1 'polypeptide(L)'
;MSKFKNANLSLISLCNECPNYNSMDCSKSKCLVGFAKDILQISEETSERSIKNGLSMIPIYDLKPYNKELIANSIAEVCKLCSECRKNHYEECILSLVRRSLEAAVFSEDVLFEGSILMYLVEVSKQNPELALIMKNKYMKIV
;
A
#
# COMPACT_ATOMS: atom_id res chain seq x y z
N MET A 1 4.01 -10.19 -18.55
CA MET A 1 3.15 -9.14 -17.97
C MET A 1 3.53 -9.02 -16.50
N SER A 2 3.85 -7.83 -15.98
CA SER A 2 4.34 -7.70 -14.58
C SER A 2 3.30 -8.20 -13.57
N LYS A 3 3.75 -8.98 -12.58
CA LYS A 3 2.90 -9.41 -11.44
C LYS A 3 2.34 -8.22 -10.65
N PHE A 4 2.98 -7.06 -10.70
CA PHE A 4 2.57 -5.87 -9.95
C PHE A 4 1.74 -4.87 -10.75
N LYS A 5 1.32 -5.24 -11.98
CA LYS A 5 0.61 -4.33 -12.91
C LYS A 5 -0.55 -3.57 -12.24
N ASN A 6 -1.45 -4.24 -11.53
CA ASN A 6 -2.61 -3.60 -10.94
C ASN A 6 -2.25 -2.71 -9.74
N ALA A 7 -1.31 -3.15 -8.91
CA ALA A 7 -0.80 -2.34 -7.81
C ALA A 7 -0.16 -1.05 -8.35
N ASN A 8 0.70 -1.15 -9.38
CA ASN A 8 1.29 0.00 -10.06
C ASN A 8 0.24 0.96 -10.63
N LEU A 9 -0.79 0.45 -11.33
CA LEU A 9 -1.87 1.29 -11.87
C LEU A 9 -2.66 2.01 -10.76
N SER A 10 -2.90 1.34 -9.63
CA SER A 10 -3.59 1.95 -8.49
C SER A 10 -2.75 3.09 -7.86
N LEU A 11 -1.44 2.91 -7.72
CA LEU A 11 -0.52 3.94 -7.22
C LEU A 11 -0.42 5.13 -8.18
N ILE A 12 -0.45 4.88 -9.50
CA ILE A 12 -0.52 5.96 -10.50
C ILE A 12 -1.82 6.75 -10.37
N SER A 13 -2.95 6.07 -10.12
CA SER A 13 -4.24 6.75 -9.92
C SER A 13 -4.21 7.67 -8.70
N LEU A 14 -3.57 7.24 -7.61
CA LEU A 14 -3.32 8.10 -6.43
C LEU A 14 -2.43 9.31 -6.76
N CYS A 15 -1.39 9.12 -7.57
CA CYS A 15 -0.57 10.23 -8.03
C CYS A 15 -1.39 11.22 -8.88
N ASN A 16 -2.24 10.75 -9.78
CA ASN A 16 -3.01 11.62 -10.67
C ASN A 16 -3.99 12.55 -9.94
N GLU A 17 -4.48 12.15 -8.75
CA GLU A 17 -5.32 12.99 -7.89
C GLU A 17 -4.51 13.99 -7.03
N CYS A 18 -3.19 13.84 -6.97
CA CYS A 18 -2.34 14.74 -6.19
C CYS A 18 -2.16 16.08 -6.95
N PRO A 19 -2.52 17.24 -6.37
CA PRO A 19 -2.40 18.53 -7.04
C PRO A 19 -0.98 18.86 -7.51
N ASN A 20 0.02 18.38 -6.77
CA ASN A 20 1.43 18.63 -7.09
C ASN A 20 2.01 17.62 -8.08
N TYR A 21 1.26 16.62 -8.55
CA TYR A 21 1.82 15.59 -9.42
C TYR A 21 2.31 16.18 -10.75
N ASN A 22 3.49 15.75 -11.20
CA ASN A 22 4.21 16.31 -12.37
C ASN A 22 4.49 17.83 -12.32
N SER A 23 4.36 18.45 -11.15
CA SER A 23 4.82 19.83 -10.91
C SER A 23 6.21 19.86 -10.28
N MET A 24 6.83 21.04 -10.21
CA MET A 24 8.08 21.25 -9.49
C MET A 24 7.96 20.98 -7.97
N ASP A 25 6.73 21.05 -7.43
CA ASP A 25 6.44 20.82 -6.01
C ASP A 25 6.19 19.34 -5.69
N CYS A 26 6.28 18.45 -6.68
CA CYS A 26 6.22 17.00 -6.48
C CYS A 26 7.49 16.47 -5.82
N SER A 27 7.42 16.14 -4.53
CA SER A 27 8.53 15.48 -3.83
C SER A 27 8.25 13.98 -3.64
N LYS A 28 8.49 13.17 -4.68
CA LYS A 28 8.24 11.72 -4.68
C LYS A 28 8.90 11.03 -3.48
N SER A 29 10.15 11.35 -3.18
CA SER A 29 10.93 10.76 -2.08
C SER A 29 10.42 11.11 -0.69
N LYS A 30 9.53 12.10 -0.55
CA LYS A 30 8.99 12.55 0.73
C LYS A 30 7.53 12.15 0.95
N CYS A 31 6.93 11.39 0.04
CA CYS A 31 5.52 11.03 0.14
C CYS A 31 5.27 9.53 0.16
N LEU A 32 4.19 9.13 0.82
CA LEU A 32 3.80 7.73 1.04
C LEU A 32 3.62 6.97 -0.28
N VAL A 33 2.94 7.57 -1.26
CA VAL A 33 2.72 6.94 -2.57
C VAL A 33 4.01 6.88 -3.39
N GLY A 34 4.87 7.90 -3.29
CA GLY A 34 6.16 7.90 -3.96
C GLY A 34 7.09 6.82 -3.44
N PHE A 35 7.18 6.69 -2.11
CA PHE A 35 7.88 5.59 -1.43
C PHE A 35 7.33 4.23 -1.87
N ALA A 36 6.00 4.03 -1.82
CA ALA A 36 5.36 2.79 -2.26
C ALA A 36 5.73 2.42 -3.70
N LYS A 37 5.75 3.39 -4.62
CA LYS A 37 6.17 3.18 -6.01
C LYS A 37 7.65 2.80 -6.13
N ASP A 38 8.53 3.47 -5.40
CA ASP A 38 9.98 3.19 -5.44
C ASP A 38 10.27 1.77 -4.94
N ILE A 39 9.68 1.37 -3.83
CA ILE A 39 9.86 0.03 -3.26
C ILE A 39 9.32 -1.05 -4.21
N LEU A 40 8.15 -0.83 -4.80
CA LEU A 40 7.56 -1.77 -5.76
C LEU A 40 8.41 -1.89 -7.03
N GLN A 41 8.96 -0.78 -7.52
CA GLN A 41 9.88 -0.75 -8.66
C GLN A 41 11.18 -1.51 -8.38
N ILE A 42 11.77 -1.37 -7.18
CA ILE A 42 12.93 -2.18 -6.76
C ILE A 42 12.62 -3.67 -6.87
N SER A 43 11.42 -4.11 -6.51
CA SER A 43 11.02 -5.52 -6.64
C SER A 43 10.81 -5.98 -8.08
N GLU A 44 10.58 -5.06 -9.02
CA GLU A 44 10.50 -5.37 -10.46
C GLU A 44 11.89 -5.48 -11.08
N GLU A 45 12.81 -4.60 -10.67
CA GLU A 45 14.16 -4.50 -11.24
C GLU A 45 15.15 -5.48 -10.61
N THR A 46 14.89 -5.93 -9.38
CA THR A 46 15.78 -6.81 -8.61
C THR A 46 15.09 -8.11 -8.19
N SER A 47 15.87 -9.09 -7.75
CA SER A 47 15.32 -10.31 -7.12
C SER A 47 15.04 -10.15 -5.62
N GLU A 48 15.18 -8.92 -5.09
CA GLU A 48 14.96 -8.65 -3.68
C GLU A 48 13.49 -8.80 -3.30
N ARG A 49 13.26 -9.34 -2.10
CA ARG A 49 11.92 -9.56 -1.54
C ARG A 49 11.67 -8.75 -0.27
N SER A 50 12.71 -8.17 0.29
CA SER A 50 12.69 -7.42 1.54
C SER A 50 13.74 -6.33 1.53
N ILE A 51 13.51 -5.27 2.28
CA ILE A 51 14.48 -4.19 2.47
C ILE A 51 14.79 -4.13 3.96
N LYS A 52 16.08 -4.25 4.30
CA LYS A 52 16.50 -4.17 5.70
C LYS A 52 16.16 -2.80 6.27
N ASN A 53 15.47 -2.77 7.41
CA ASN A 53 14.99 -1.55 8.08
C ASN A 53 14.07 -0.68 7.20
N GLY A 54 13.38 -1.27 6.21
CA GLY A 54 12.49 -0.55 5.30
C GLY A 54 11.33 0.15 6.01
N LEU A 55 10.83 -0.37 7.14
CA LEU A 55 9.79 0.28 7.93
C LEU A 55 10.21 1.68 8.41
N SER A 56 11.48 1.84 8.80
CA SER A 56 12.03 3.13 9.25
C SER A 56 12.16 4.16 8.13
N MET A 57 12.03 3.73 6.87
CA MET A 57 12.13 4.58 5.68
C MET A 57 10.78 5.13 5.23
N ILE A 58 9.65 4.66 5.81
CA ILE A 58 8.32 5.15 5.47
C ILE A 58 8.22 6.64 5.84
N PRO A 59 7.80 7.53 4.91
CA PRO A 59 7.66 8.95 5.22
C PRO A 59 6.63 9.23 6.33
N ILE A 60 7.07 9.84 7.43
CA ILE A 60 6.19 10.15 8.57
C ILE A 60 5.59 11.57 8.55
N TYR A 61 6.06 12.44 7.66
CA TYR A 61 5.65 13.86 7.59
C TYR A 61 4.82 14.18 6.34
N ASP A 62 4.30 13.17 5.66
CA ASP A 62 3.42 13.35 4.51
C ASP A 62 1.97 13.54 4.99
N LEU A 63 1.64 14.77 5.38
CA LEU A 63 0.35 15.13 5.98
C LEU A 63 -0.72 15.50 4.95
N LYS A 64 -0.48 15.28 3.65
CA LYS A 64 -1.44 15.69 2.63
C LYS A 64 -2.69 14.81 2.65
N PRO A 65 -3.86 15.35 2.30
CA PRO A 65 -5.07 14.55 2.20
C PRO A 65 -4.96 13.57 1.03
N TYR A 66 -5.38 12.33 1.28
CA TYR A 66 -5.47 11.28 0.26
C TYR A 66 -6.94 10.91 0.03
N ASN A 67 -7.28 10.59 -1.22
CA ASN A 67 -8.57 10.00 -1.54
C ASN A 67 -8.67 8.61 -0.89
N LYS A 68 -9.55 8.49 0.11
CA LYS A 68 -9.71 7.26 0.91
C LYS A 68 -10.10 6.05 0.06
N GLU A 69 -10.95 6.24 -0.95
CA GLU A 69 -11.37 5.14 -1.84
C GLU A 69 -10.18 4.64 -2.67
N LEU A 70 -9.36 5.54 -3.20
CA LEU A 70 -8.17 5.15 -3.95
C LEU A 70 -7.12 4.48 -3.06
N ILE A 71 -6.91 4.97 -1.82
CA ILE A 71 -6.02 4.30 -0.86
C ILE A 71 -6.52 2.90 -0.54
N ALA A 72 -7.81 2.75 -0.20
CA ALA A 72 -8.44 1.45 0.04
C ALA A 72 -8.25 0.50 -1.15
N ASN A 73 -8.47 1.00 -2.37
CA ASN A 73 -8.29 0.23 -3.59
C ASN A 73 -6.83 -0.22 -3.76
N SER A 74 -5.86 0.66 -3.53
CA SER A 74 -4.44 0.33 -3.61
C SER A 74 -4.01 -0.69 -2.55
N ILE A 75 -4.47 -0.54 -1.31
CA ILE A 75 -4.20 -1.51 -0.23
C ILE A 75 -4.75 -2.89 -0.62
N ALA A 76 -5.98 -2.96 -1.16
CA ALA A 76 -6.59 -4.22 -1.59
C ALA A 76 -5.79 -4.92 -2.72
N GLU A 77 -5.31 -4.17 -3.72
CA GLU A 77 -4.45 -4.71 -4.79
C GLU A 77 -3.12 -5.25 -4.23
N VAL A 78 -2.53 -4.55 -3.27
CA VAL A 78 -1.28 -4.98 -2.60
C VAL A 78 -1.51 -6.22 -1.74
N CYS A 79 -2.58 -6.26 -0.94
CA CYS A 79 -2.90 -7.43 -0.12
C CYS A 79 -3.18 -8.69 -0.94
N LYS A 80 -3.70 -8.55 -2.17
CA LYS A 80 -3.80 -9.70 -3.10
C LYS A 80 -2.43 -10.29 -3.42
N LEU A 81 -1.44 -9.43 -3.67
CA LEU A 81 -0.06 -9.88 -3.89
C LEU A 81 0.54 -10.51 -2.62
N CYS A 82 0.20 -9.98 -1.44
CA CYS A 82 0.64 -10.55 -0.15
C CYS A 82 0.01 -11.92 0.18
N SER A 83 -1.15 -12.25 -0.40
CA SER A 83 -1.86 -13.51 -0.11
C SER A 83 -1.05 -14.77 -0.46
N GLU A 84 0.00 -14.60 -1.28
CA GLU A 84 0.97 -15.65 -1.63
C GLU A 84 1.96 -15.94 -0.50
N CYS A 85 2.20 -15.02 0.44
CA CYS A 85 3.22 -15.16 1.48
C CYS A 85 2.78 -16.05 2.67
N ARG A 86 1.48 -16.16 2.95
CA ARG A 86 0.88 -16.96 4.03
C ARG A 86 1.70 -16.89 5.34
N LYS A 87 2.21 -18.04 5.83
CA LYS A 87 2.96 -18.18 7.10
C LYS A 87 4.38 -17.61 7.06
N ASN A 88 4.90 -17.26 5.88
CA ASN A 88 6.22 -16.66 5.71
C ASN A 88 6.11 -15.13 5.58
N HIS A 89 5.00 -14.54 6.04
CA HIS A 89 4.84 -13.09 6.05
C HIS A 89 5.90 -12.44 6.94
N TYR A 90 6.43 -11.32 6.46
CA TYR A 90 7.51 -10.59 7.09
C TYR A 90 7.27 -9.09 6.89
N GLU A 91 7.31 -8.31 7.99
CA GLU A 91 6.94 -6.89 7.95
C GLU A 91 7.90 -6.01 7.16
N GLU A 92 9.14 -6.46 6.95
CA GLU A 92 10.12 -5.76 6.09
C GLU A 92 10.11 -6.30 4.65
N CYS A 93 9.15 -7.15 4.27
CA CYS A 93 8.98 -7.53 2.88
C CYS A 93 8.44 -6.34 2.06
N ILE A 94 8.83 -6.28 0.79
CA ILE A 94 8.49 -5.18 -0.12
C ILE A 94 6.99 -4.88 -0.12
N LEU A 95 6.15 -5.92 -0.21
CA LEU A 95 4.70 -5.72 -0.24
C LEU A 95 4.13 -5.23 1.09
N SER A 96 4.72 -5.63 2.22
CA SER A 96 4.35 -5.06 3.52
C SER A 96 4.72 -3.59 3.58
N LEU A 97 5.93 -3.21 3.14
CA LEU A 97 6.36 -1.80 3.12
C LEU A 97 5.43 -0.93 2.26
N VAL A 98 5.01 -1.44 1.10
CA VAL A 98 4.02 -0.77 0.24
C VAL A 98 2.68 -0.62 0.98
N ARG A 99 2.18 -1.70 1.61
CA ARG A 99 0.92 -1.67 2.38
C ARG A 99 1.00 -0.68 3.55
N ARG A 100 2.04 -0.78 4.37
CA ARG A 100 2.30 0.05 5.56
C ARG A 100 2.42 1.53 5.20
N SER A 101 3.06 1.85 4.07
CA SER A 101 3.10 3.22 3.56
C SER A 101 1.71 3.76 3.22
N LEU A 102 0.86 2.95 2.59
CA LEU A 102 -0.51 3.36 2.27
C LEU A 102 -1.41 3.43 3.52
N GLU A 103 -1.23 2.53 4.47
CA GLU A 103 -1.92 2.54 5.76
C GLU A 103 -1.67 3.83 6.54
N ALA A 104 -0.43 4.33 6.53
CA ALA A 104 -0.06 5.59 7.19
C ALA A 104 -0.84 6.81 6.68
N ALA A 105 -1.48 6.72 5.50
CA ALA A 105 -2.34 7.78 4.97
C ALA A 105 -3.75 7.81 5.59
N VAL A 106 -4.19 6.71 6.24
CA VAL A 106 -5.60 6.51 6.63
C VAL A 106 -5.80 5.96 8.04
N PHE A 107 -4.77 5.39 8.67
CA PHE A 107 -4.84 4.87 10.03
C PHE A 107 -3.91 5.65 10.96
N SER A 108 -4.36 5.82 12.21
CA SER A 108 -3.55 6.41 13.29
C SER A 108 -2.67 5.38 14.00
N GLU A 109 -3.01 4.10 13.87
CA GLU A 109 -2.33 2.98 14.50
C GLU A 109 -2.02 1.89 13.48
N ASP A 110 -1.03 1.06 13.79
CA ASP A 110 -0.64 -0.05 12.92
C ASP A 110 -1.76 -1.08 12.82
N VAL A 111 -2.03 -1.53 11.59
CA VAL A 111 -3.01 -2.59 11.34
C VAL A 111 -2.27 -3.91 11.22
N LEU A 112 -2.62 -4.85 12.11
CA LEU A 112 -2.03 -6.18 12.11
C LEU A 112 -2.42 -6.95 10.83
N PHE A 113 -1.44 -7.51 10.14
CA PHE A 113 -1.64 -8.38 8.97
C PHE A 113 -0.79 -9.63 9.09
N GLU A 114 -1.43 -10.79 9.20
CA GLU A 114 -0.74 -12.08 9.36
C GLU A 114 -0.83 -12.95 8.10
N GLY A 115 -0.85 -12.34 6.91
CA GLY A 115 -0.92 -13.05 5.63
C GLY A 115 -2.34 -13.50 5.22
N SER A 116 -3.37 -13.16 5.99
CA SER A 116 -4.78 -13.44 5.67
C SER A 116 -5.54 -12.15 5.41
N ILE A 117 -6.00 -11.97 4.17
CA ILE A 117 -6.84 -10.82 3.80
C ILE A 117 -8.14 -10.77 4.63
N LEU A 118 -8.75 -11.92 4.95
CA LEU A 118 -9.99 -11.94 5.72
C LEU A 118 -9.77 -11.43 7.15
N MET A 119 -8.69 -11.89 7.80
CA MET A 119 -8.32 -11.41 9.14
C MET A 119 -7.92 -9.94 9.10
N TYR A 120 -7.21 -9.52 8.06
CA TYR A 120 -6.87 -8.12 7.88
C TYR A 120 -8.09 -7.22 7.73
N LEU A 121 -9.10 -7.63 6.95
CA LEU A 121 -10.35 -6.87 6.84
C LEU A 121 -11.06 -6.75 8.19
N VAL A 122 -10.97 -7.77 9.06
CA VAL A 122 -11.47 -7.67 10.44
C VAL A 122 -10.69 -6.61 11.22
N GLU A 123 -9.35 -6.63 11.19
CA GLU A 123 -8.53 -5.61 11.87
C GLU A 123 -8.78 -4.20 11.34
N VAL A 124 -8.83 -4.03 10.02
CA VAL A 124 -9.20 -2.75 9.38
C VAL A 124 -10.57 -2.30 9.85
N SER A 125 -11.57 -3.19 9.93
CA SER A 125 -12.93 -2.84 10.32
C SER A 125 -13.04 -2.34 11.77
N LYS A 126 -12.11 -2.74 12.66
CA LYS A 126 -12.08 -2.23 14.04
C LYS A 126 -11.71 -0.75 14.09
N GLN A 127 -10.86 -0.28 13.16
CA GLN A 127 -10.43 1.12 13.10
C GLN A 127 -11.28 1.95 12.12
N ASN A 128 -11.66 1.36 10.99
CA ASN A 128 -12.39 2.03 9.92
C ASN A 128 -13.31 1.05 9.15
N PRO A 129 -14.57 0.87 9.61
CA PRO A 129 -15.54 -0.03 8.98
C PRO A 129 -15.86 0.31 7.52
N GLU A 130 -15.89 1.60 7.18
CA GLU A 130 -16.17 2.07 5.82
C GLU A 130 -15.04 1.67 4.86
N LEU A 131 -13.78 1.89 5.27
CA LEU A 131 -12.61 1.49 4.48
C LEU A 131 -12.57 -0.03 4.29
N ALA A 132 -12.86 -0.80 5.35
CA ALA A 132 -12.96 -2.26 5.27
C ALA A 132 -13.97 -2.71 4.21
N LEU A 133 -15.12 -2.05 4.12
CA LEU A 133 -16.16 -2.35 3.14
C LEU A 133 -15.71 -2.04 1.71
N ILE A 134 -15.06 -0.90 1.48
CA ILE A 134 -14.51 -0.53 0.17
C ILE A 134 -13.46 -1.58 -0.25
N MET A 135 -12.52 -1.90 0.64
CA MET A 135 -11.46 -2.88 0.39
C MET A 135 -12.05 -4.26 0.07
N LYS A 136 -13.04 -4.72 0.86
CA LYS A 136 -13.75 -5.98 0.60
C LYS A 136 -14.41 -5.98 -0.77
N ASN A 137 -15.17 -4.93 -1.11
CA ASN A 137 -15.87 -4.83 -2.40
C ASN A 137 -14.90 -4.83 -3.57
N LYS A 138 -13.75 -4.15 -3.43
CA LYS A 138 -12.68 -4.15 -4.42
C LYS A 138 -12.05 -5.54 -4.53
N TYR A 139 -11.66 -6.15 -3.41
CA TYR A 139 -11.06 -7.49 -3.39
C TYR A 139 -11.94 -8.54 -4.05
N MET A 140 -13.24 -8.57 -3.74
CA MET A 140 -14.21 -9.52 -4.33
C MET A 140 -14.38 -9.37 -5.85
N LYS A 141 -14.14 -8.18 -6.41
CA LYS A 141 -14.16 -7.94 -7.87
C LYS A 141 -12.86 -8.33 -8.57
N ILE A 142 -11.79 -8.56 -7.81
CA ILE A 142 -10.46 -8.92 -8.32
C ILE A 142 -10.27 -10.45 -8.34
N VAL A 143 -11.12 -11.21 -7.62
CA VAL A 143 -11.13 -12.68 -7.58
C VAL A 143 -11.80 -13.25 -8.82
#